data_AF-A0A940KP29-F1
#
_entry.id   AF-A0A940KP29-F1
#
_cell.length_a   1.000
_cell.length_b   1.000
_cell.length_c   1.000
_cell.angle_alpha   90.00
_cell.angle_beta   90.00
_cell.angle_gamma   90.00
#
_symmetry.space_group_name_H-M   'P 1'
#
loop_
_entity.id
_entity.type
_entity.pdbx_description
1 polymer ?
#
loop_
_entity_poly.entity_id
_entity_poly.type
_entity_poly.pdbx_seq_one_letter_code
_entity_poly.pdbx_strand_id
1 'polypeptide(L)'
;MTISVWRYSHLALAVSSFLLLVLASVTGIILAFEPVSAKTQPYNVEDLDKLTIAQTIPVLKKKFTEVTTVTIDANDFVTVNGIDADGEAVTVYVNPRTGETLGVPQKKSEFFQWVTSFHRSLFLNETGRFFIGLTAFLLLLITVSGIALIIQRQRGIKRFFTKIVRENFFQYYHVKLGRLLLIPVLLIALTGTYLSLVRFKIIPDHKVSQNIDFDKIESDPQKDLSQFPIFLNTPLSQVREIEFPFSEDVEDYYTLKLSDREVTVNQITGDLLSEAVYPSSVLMTELSLDLHTGRASATWAIVLALASANILFFIYSGFAITLKRLSGRTKNKYKKDECKYIILVGSENGTTYKFAKALYQALLKNGQKCFVTELNNYTTFDKAEQIFILTATYGLGDPPANSKKFLQVLQKTPQAQPVHFSVLGFGSKSYPDFCKFAFDVHQHMS
;
A
#
# COMPACT_ATOMS: atom_id res chain seq x y z
N MET A 1 -7.85 -7.78 -29.01
CA MET A 1 -8.18 -7.96 -27.57
C MET A 1 -9.00 -6.76 -27.11
N THR A 2 -10.31 -6.93 -26.87
CA THR A 2 -11.12 -5.87 -26.24
C THR A 2 -11.24 -6.16 -24.73
N ILE A 3 -10.12 -5.97 -24.01
CA ILE A 3 -10.12 -6.03 -22.55
C ILE A 3 -10.70 -4.69 -22.04
N SER A 4 -11.52 -4.73 -20.98
CA SER A 4 -11.95 -3.52 -20.24
C SER A 4 -10.72 -2.66 -19.92
N VAL A 5 -10.76 -1.34 -20.18
CA VAL A 5 -9.62 -0.42 -19.95
C VAL A 5 -9.02 -0.65 -18.55
N TRP A 6 -9.87 -0.74 -17.52
CA TRP A 6 -9.47 -1.03 -16.15
C TRP A 6 -8.68 -2.33 -15.98
N ARG A 7 -9.10 -3.40 -16.65
CA ARG A 7 -8.42 -4.70 -16.54
C ARG A 7 -7.11 -4.71 -17.31
N TYR A 8 -7.05 -4.03 -18.45
CA TYR A 8 -5.80 -3.89 -19.20
C TYR A 8 -4.79 -3.07 -18.39
N SER A 9 -5.21 -1.91 -17.87
CA SER A 9 -4.37 -1.06 -17.02
C SER A 9 -3.88 -1.80 -15.78
N HIS A 10 -4.78 -2.47 -15.04
CA HIS A 10 -4.40 -3.22 -13.84
C HIS A 10 -3.36 -4.31 -14.15
N LEU A 11 -3.55 -5.07 -15.23
CA LEU A 11 -2.60 -6.09 -15.66
C LEU A 11 -1.27 -5.48 -16.13
N ALA A 12 -1.31 -4.43 -16.94
CA ALA A 12 -0.11 -3.77 -17.47
C ALA A 12 0.76 -3.21 -16.35
N LEU A 13 0.14 -2.48 -15.40
CA LEU A 13 0.82 -1.92 -14.23
C LEU A 13 1.43 -3.03 -13.36
N ALA A 14 0.69 -4.12 -13.11
CA ALA A 14 1.20 -5.25 -12.34
C ALA A 14 2.39 -5.94 -13.03
N VAL A 15 2.29 -6.20 -14.34
CA VAL A 15 3.36 -6.86 -15.10
C VAL A 15 4.59 -5.97 -15.26
N SER A 16 4.45 -4.64 -15.33
CA SER A 16 5.61 -3.74 -15.42
C SER A 16 6.34 -3.57 -14.09
N SER A 17 5.68 -3.83 -12.95
CA SER A 17 6.21 -3.52 -11.61
C SER A 17 6.44 -4.73 -10.70
N PHE A 18 6.02 -5.94 -11.09
CA PHE A 18 6.01 -7.09 -10.18
C PHE A 18 7.37 -7.43 -9.57
N LEU A 19 8.49 -7.30 -10.31
CA LEU A 19 9.82 -7.61 -9.78
C LEU A 19 10.16 -6.70 -8.59
N LEU A 20 10.01 -5.39 -8.77
CA LEU A 20 10.28 -4.43 -7.71
C LEU A 20 9.27 -4.56 -6.55
N LEU A 21 8.00 -4.85 -6.85
CA LEU A 21 7.00 -5.11 -5.82
C LEU A 21 7.30 -6.36 -5.00
N VAL A 22 7.82 -7.44 -5.62
CA VAL A 22 8.27 -8.63 -4.88
C VAL A 22 9.40 -8.26 -3.93
N LEU A 23 10.43 -7.55 -4.41
CA LEU A 23 11.57 -7.13 -3.57
C LEU A 23 11.12 -6.22 -2.42
N ALA A 24 10.31 -5.20 -2.71
CA ALA A 24 9.78 -4.27 -1.71
C ALA A 24 8.86 -4.97 -0.69
N SER A 25 8.04 -5.93 -1.12
CA SER A 25 7.14 -6.67 -0.23
C SER A 25 7.91 -7.65 0.66
N VAL A 26 8.88 -8.39 0.13
CA VAL A 26 9.71 -9.31 0.93
C VAL A 26 10.48 -8.55 1.99
N THR A 27 11.12 -7.45 1.60
CA THR A 27 11.89 -6.61 2.53
C THR A 27 10.98 -5.88 3.52
N GLY A 28 9.80 -5.42 3.10
CA GLY A 28 8.79 -4.84 3.98
C GLY A 28 8.27 -5.82 5.05
N ILE A 29 8.07 -7.10 4.70
CA ILE A 29 7.75 -8.14 5.69
C ILE A 29 8.84 -8.25 6.74
N ILE A 30 10.11 -8.27 6.31
CA ILE A 30 11.25 -8.38 7.22
C ILE A 30 11.32 -7.16 8.15
N LEU A 31 11.26 -5.94 7.59
CA LEU A 31 11.37 -4.69 8.36
C LEU A 31 10.21 -4.50 9.34
N ALA A 32 9.02 -5.03 9.06
CA ALA A 32 7.89 -4.97 9.98
C ALA A 32 8.14 -5.72 11.31
N PHE A 33 9.12 -6.62 11.38
CA PHE A 33 9.51 -7.27 12.64
C PHE A 33 10.44 -6.42 13.51
N GLU A 34 11.10 -5.39 12.95
CA GLU A 34 12.02 -4.53 13.73
C GLU A 34 11.26 -3.76 14.83
N PRO A 35 10.15 -3.04 14.55
CA PRO A 35 9.35 -2.39 15.58
C PRO A 35 8.77 -3.37 16.62
N VAL A 36 8.37 -4.56 16.17
CA VAL A 36 7.81 -5.59 17.06
C VAL A 36 8.87 -6.06 18.05
N SER A 37 10.08 -6.30 17.58
CA SER A 37 11.22 -6.66 18.44
C SER A 37 11.58 -5.54 19.41
N ALA A 38 11.66 -4.30 18.92
CA ALA A 38 11.98 -3.14 19.75
C ALA A 38 10.98 -2.93 20.91
N LYS A 39 9.68 -3.08 20.65
CA LYS A 39 8.64 -2.88 21.65
C LYS A 39 8.58 -3.95 22.74
N THR A 40 9.25 -5.09 22.56
CA THR A 40 9.32 -6.14 23.61
C THR A 40 10.37 -5.85 24.69
N GLN A 41 11.18 -4.80 24.54
CA GLN A 41 12.20 -4.45 25.52
C GLN A 41 11.56 -3.84 26.79
N PRO A 42 12.05 -4.17 27.99
CA PRO A 42 11.44 -3.80 29.27
C PRO A 42 11.82 -2.37 29.73
N TYR A 43 11.98 -1.44 28.79
CA TYR A 43 12.40 -0.05 29.08
C TYR A 43 11.23 0.94 29.14
N ASN A 44 9.99 0.46 28.98
CA ASN A 44 8.81 1.30 29.07
C ASN A 44 8.58 1.74 30.52
N VAL A 45 8.12 2.97 30.67
CA VAL A 45 7.78 3.54 31.98
C VAL A 45 6.29 3.79 32.01
N GLU A 46 5.61 3.28 33.05
CA GLU A 46 4.18 3.50 33.22
C GLU A 46 3.86 4.98 33.50
N ASP A 47 2.71 5.43 33.00
CA ASP A 47 2.17 6.77 33.23
C ASP A 47 3.08 7.93 32.75
N LEU A 48 3.77 7.74 31.62
CA LEU A 48 4.62 8.77 31.02
C LEU A 48 3.84 10.04 30.59
N ASP A 49 2.54 9.88 30.31
CA ASP A 49 1.58 10.95 30.02
C ASP A 49 1.28 11.86 31.23
N LYS A 50 1.53 11.37 32.45
CA LYS A 50 1.35 12.13 33.71
C LYS A 50 2.63 12.80 34.20
N LEU A 51 3.79 12.41 33.66
CA LEU A 51 5.08 12.99 34.01
C LEU A 51 5.34 14.24 33.19
N THR A 52 5.86 15.27 33.83
CA THR A 52 6.18 16.56 33.20
C THR A 52 7.68 16.76 33.10
N ILE A 53 8.11 17.63 32.19
CA ILE A 53 9.53 18.00 32.04
C ILE A 53 10.09 18.51 33.38
N ALA A 54 9.31 19.30 34.13
CA ALA A 54 9.69 19.88 35.41
C ALA A 54 10.01 18.83 36.50
N GLN A 55 9.43 17.62 36.38
CA GLN A 55 9.69 16.52 37.31
C GLN A 55 10.92 15.70 36.91
N THR A 56 11.20 15.60 35.61
CA THR A 56 12.23 14.70 35.07
C THR A 56 13.60 15.37 34.95
N ILE A 57 13.67 16.57 34.39
CA ILE A 57 14.97 17.23 34.12
C ILE A 57 15.81 17.45 35.39
N PRO A 58 15.24 17.91 36.53
CA PRO A 58 16.02 18.05 37.76
C PRO A 58 16.55 16.73 38.31
N VAL A 59 15.85 15.62 38.08
CA VAL A 59 16.30 14.29 38.50
C VAL A 59 17.47 13.82 37.63
N LEU A 60 17.39 14.06 36.32
CA LEU A 60 18.46 13.71 35.38
C LEU A 60 19.73 14.54 35.64
N LYS A 61 19.62 15.87 35.82
CA LYS A 61 20.78 16.73 36.16
C LYS A 61 21.45 16.38 37.50
N LYS A 62 20.77 15.66 38.39
CA LYS A 62 21.37 15.15 39.64
C LYS A 62 22.11 13.83 39.47
N LYS A 63 21.77 13.05 38.44
CA LYS A 63 22.32 11.72 38.19
C LYS A 63 23.46 11.73 37.19
N PHE A 64 23.41 12.63 36.21
CA PHE A 64 24.41 12.80 35.16
C PHE A 64 25.18 14.10 35.40
N THR A 65 26.49 14.07 35.15
CA THR A 65 27.36 15.26 35.25
C THR A 65 26.99 16.28 34.19
N GLU A 66 26.71 15.81 32.98
CA GLU A 66 26.24 16.62 31.87
C GLU A 66 25.12 15.87 31.14
N VAL A 67 24.07 16.59 30.75
CA VAL A 67 23.02 16.05 29.88
C VAL A 67 22.98 16.93 28.65
N THR A 68 23.25 16.34 27.49
CA THR A 68 23.24 17.06 26.21
C THR A 68 21.87 16.97 25.56
N THR A 69 21.30 15.75 25.48
CA THR A 69 19.96 15.55 24.93
C THR A 69 19.16 14.50 25.69
N VAL A 70 17.85 14.72 25.75
CA VAL A 70 16.86 13.74 26.22
C VAL A 70 15.88 13.48 25.08
N THR A 71 15.82 12.25 24.60
CA THR A 71 14.94 11.84 23.49
C THR A 71 13.87 10.88 24.00
N ILE A 72 12.64 11.04 23.54
CA ILE A 72 11.54 10.11 23.80
C ILE A 72 11.13 9.50 22.46
N ASP A 73 11.28 8.19 22.35
CA ASP A 73 10.98 7.46 21.12
C ASP A 73 9.49 7.07 21.04
N ALA A 74 9.10 6.47 19.90
CA ALA A 74 7.72 6.04 19.68
C ALA A 74 7.28 4.82 20.52
N ASN A 75 8.18 4.26 21.34
CA ASN A 75 7.91 3.21 22.33
C ASN A 75 7.83 3.77 23.76
N ASP A 76 7.82 5.10 23.91
CA ASP A 76 7.86 5.81 25.19
C ASP A 76 9.15 5.52 25.99
N PHE A 77 10.25 5.18 25.30
CA PHE A 77 11.55 5.01 25.94
C PHE A 77 12.27 6.35 26.03
N VAL A 78 12.69 6.70 27.25
CA VAL A 78 13.45 7.93 27.52
C VAL A 78 14.94 7.62 27.43
N THR A 79 15.61 8.22 26.45
CA THR A 79 17.06 8.10 26.24
C THR A 79 17.75 9.38 26.63
N VAL A 80 18.84 9.27 27.40
CA VAL A 80 19.73 10.36 27.77
C VAL A 80 21.05 10.19 27.02
N ASN A 81 21.52 11.26 26.37
CA ASN A 81 22.90 11.39 25.91
C ASN A 81 23.60 12.45 26.76
N GLY A 82 24.79 12.13 27.26
CA GLY A 82 25.56 13.06 28.09
C GLY A 82 26.77 12.40 28.72
N ILE A 83 27.20 12.93 29.85
CA ILE A 83 28.34 12.46 30.63
C ILE A 83 27.83 11.95 31.99
N ASP A 84 28.18 10.72 32.34
CA ASP A 84 27.80 10.14 33.64
C ASP A 84 28.66 10.66 34.80
N ALA A 85 28.41 10.16 36.00
CA ALA A 85 29.15 10.55 37.21
C ALA A 85 30.64 10.12 37.17
N ASP A 86 31.00 9.16 36.32
CA ASP A 86 32.37 8.65 36.16
C ASP A 86 33.15 9.45 35.10
N GLY A 87 32.49 10.40 34.42
CA GLY A 87 33.09 11.24 33.38
C GLY A 87 33.08 10.60 31.99
N GLU A 88 32.36 9.49 31.80
CA GLU A 88 32.27 8.77 30.53
C GLU A 88 31.07 9.25 29.70
N ALA A 89 31.27 9.34 28.38
CA ALA A 89 30.20 9.68 27.45
C ALA A 89 29.24 8.48 27.31
N VAL A 90 27.98 8.68 27.70
CA VAL A 90 26.97 7.61 27.74
C VAL A 90 25.71 7.97 26.94
N THR A 91 25.15 6.93 26.36
CA THR A 91 23.80 6.93 25.77
C THR A 91 23.02 5.83 26.47
N VAL A 92 22.03 6.18 27.30
CA VAL A 92 21.34 5.22 28.18
C VAL A 92 19.83 5.44 28.20
N TYR A 93 19.07 4.35 28.27
CA TYR A 93 17.67 4.39 28.64
C TYR A 93 17.55 4.62 30.13
N VAL A 94 16.68 5.54 30.53
CA VAL A 94 16.51 5.95 31.93
C VAL A 94 15.06 5.92 32.35
N ASN A 95 14.83 5.70 33.65
CA ASN A 95 13.54 5.94 34.24
C ASN A 95 13.39 7.46 34.49
N PRO A 96 12.46 8.18 33.83
CA PRO A 96 12.30 9.62 33.96
C PRO A 96 11.85 10.08 35.35
N ARG A 97 11.39 9.18 36.22
CA ARG A 97 10.98 9.48 37.60
C ARG A 97 12.14 9.40 38.59
N THR A 98 13.03 8.42 38.41
CA THR A 98 14.12 8.14 39.37
C THR A 98 15.51 8.52 38.84
N GLY A 99 15.64 8.70 37.53
CA GLY A 99 16.92 8.90 36.83
C GLY A 99 17.80 7.66 36.81
N GLU A 100 17.27 6.49 37.16
CA GLU A 100 18.01 5.24 37.13
C GLU A 100 18.14 4.71 35.70
N THR A 101 19.33 4.22 35.37
CA THR A 101 19.61 3.58 34.08
C THR A 101 18.88 2.25 33.99
N LEU A 102 17.99 2.14 32.99
CA LEU A 102 17.25 0.92 32.66
C LEU A 102 18.04 0.01 31.71
N GLY A 103 18.92 0.59 30.89
CA GLY A 103 19.78 -0.15 29.97
C GLY A 103 20.49 0.75 28.97
N VAL A 104 21.28 0.15 28.09
CA VAL A 104 21.97 0.86 27.00
C VAL A 104 21.22 0.58 25.70
N PRO A 105 20.92 1.59 24.85
CA PRO A 105 20.36 1.37 23.53
C PRO A 105 21.23 0.43 22.71
N GLN A 106 20.67 -0.72 22.34
CA GLN A 106 21.38 -1.66 21.49
C GLN A 106 21.58 -1.05 20.10
N LYS A 107 22.78 -1.23 19.55
CA LYS A 107 23.07 -0.86 18.16
C LYS A 107 22.09 -1.60 17.25
N LYS A 108 21.43 -0.87 16.33
CA LYS A 108 20.51 -1.48 15.35
C LYS A 108 21.19 -2.65 14.65
N SER A 109 20.49 -3.78 14.56
CA SER A 109 21.01 -4.98 13.89
C SER A 109 21.54 -4.64 12.49
N GLU A 110 22.76 -5.07 12.19
CA GLU A 110 23.37 -4.88 10.87
C GLU A 110 22.51 -5.46 9.76
N PHE A 111 21.80 -6.55 10.04
CA PHE A 111 20.84 -7.15 9.12
C PHE A 111 19.68 -6.19 8.80
N PHE A 112 19.03 -5.59 9.81
CA PHE A 112 17.95 -4.63 9.57
C PHE A 112 18.44 -3.36 8.86
N GLN A 113 19.64 -2.87 9.17
CA GLN A 113 20.24 -1.74 8.46
C GLN A 113 20.51 -2.06 6.98
N TRP A 114 21.01 -3.26 6.71
CA TRP A 114 21.24 -3.76 5.36
C TRP A 114 19.92 -3.89 4.58
N VAL A 115 18.90 -4.50 5.18
CA VAL A 115 17.57 -4.66 4.56
C VAL A 115 16.91 -3.29 4.35
N THR A 116 17.05 -2.35 5.29
CA THR A 116 16.53 -0.98 5.16
C THR A 116 17.17 -0.26 3.99
N SER A 117 18.49 -0.38 3.85
CA SER A 117 19.23 0.23 2.75
C SER A 117 18.78 -0.36 1.40
N PHE A 118 18.64 -1.68 1.32
CA PHE A 118 18.11 -2.34 0.12
C PHE A 118 16.66 -1.93 -0.19
N HIS A 119 15.77 -1.91 0.81
CA HIS A 119 14.37 -1.54 0.65
C HIS A 119 14.20 -0.11 0.15
N ARG A 120 15.04 0.83 0.63
CA ARG A 120 14.93 2.25 0.30
C ARG A 120 15.64 2.64 -1.00
N SER A 121 16.73 1.95 -1.37
CA SER A 121 17.57 2.37 -2.48
C SER A 121 18.08 1.25 -3.37
N LEU A 122 17.75 -0.02 -3.13
CA LEU A 122 18.28 -1.18 -3.87
C LEU A 122 19.82 -1.24 -3.92
N PHE A 123 20.52 -0.54 -3.02
CA PHE A 123 21.96 -0.25 -3.08
C PHE A 123 22.43 0.55 -4.33
N LEU A 124 21.50 1.24 -5.00
CA LEU A 124 21.74 2.06 -6.19
C LEU A 124 21.59 3.56 -5.89
N ASN A 125 21.73 3.98 -4.63
CA ASN A 125 21.64 5.38 -4.19
C ASN A 125 20.37 6.08 -4.71
N GLU A 126 20.50 7.27 -5.32
CA GLU A 126 19.35 8.04 -5.82
C GLU A 126 18.57 7.32 -6.92
N THR A 127 19.26 6.58 -7.80
CA THR A 127 18.61 5.81 -8.87
C THR A 127 17.66 4.77 -8.30
N GLY A 128 18.10 4.02 -7.28
CA GLY A 128 17.23 3.04 -6.66
C GLY A 128 16.15 3.66 -5.77
N ARG A 129 16.44 4.79 -5.10
CA ARG A 129 15.42 5.59 -4.40
C ARG A 129 14.28 6.01 -5.34
N PHE A 130 14.63 6.36 -6.57
CA PHE A 130 13.66 6.70 -7.63
C PHE A 130 12.82 5.48 -8.02
N PHE A 131 13.43 4.33 -8.29
CA PHE A 131 12.69 3.12 -8.68
C PHE A 131 11.79 2.58 -7.57
N ILE A 132 12.22 2.64 -6.30
CA ILE A 132 11.38 2.28 -5.16
C ILE A 132 10.21 3.26 -5.02
N GLY A 133 10.45 4.57 -5.17
CA GLY A 133 9.40 5.58 -5.20
C GLY A 133 8.37 5.36 -6.32
N LEU A 134 8.85 5.12 -7.54
CA LEU A 134 8.00 4.76 -8.68
C LEU A 134 7.21 3.47 -8.41
N THR A 135 7.83 2.49 -7.75
CA THR A 135 7.16 1.23 -7.38
C THR A 135 6.00 1.46 -6.41
N ALA A 136 6.18 2.33 -5.41
CA ALA A 136 5.12 2.72 -4.47
C ALA A 136 3.96 3.43 -5.22
N PHE A 137 4.29 4.33 -6.15
CA PHE A 137 3.30 5.02 -6.97
C PHE A 137 2.54 4.05 -7.91
N LEU A 138 3.23 3.08 -8.51
CA LEU A 138 2.59 2.06 -9.34
C LEU A 138 1.68 1.14 -8.51
N LEU A 139 2.07 0.80 -7.27
CA LEU A 139 1.20 0.07 -6.34
C LEU A 139 -0.09 0.86 -6.03
N LEU A 140 0.00 2.18 -5.89
CA LEU A 140 -1.16 3.05 -5.70
C LEU A 140 -2.12 2.95 -6.90
N LEU A 141 -1.60 3.04 -8.13
CA LEU A 141 -2.40 2.91 -9.35
C LEU A 141 -3.00 1.50 -9.51
N ILE A 142 -2.26 0.44 -9.15
CA ILE A 142 -2.76 -0.94 -9.13
C ILE A 142 -3.90 -1.07 -8.13
N THR A 143 -3.78 -0.46 -6.95
CA THR A 143 -4.82 -0.48 -5.91
C THR A 143 -6.08 0.24 -6.38
N VAL A 144 -5.96 1.44 -6.95
CA VAL A 144 -7.08 2.21 -7.51
C VAL A 144 -7.78 1.45 -8.64
N SER A 145 -7.02 0.90 -9.59
CA SER A 145 -7.59 0.10 -10.68
C SER A 145 -8.24 -1.20 -10.17
N GLY A 146 -7.72 -1.80 -9.10
CA GLY A 146 -8.32 -2.93 -8.41
C GLY A 146 -9.69 -2.59 -7.80
N ILE A 147 -9.80 -1.45 -7.11
CA ILE A 147 -11.09 -0.94 -6.58
C ILE A 147 -12.09 -0.77 -7.74
N ALA A 148 -11.69 -0.15 -8.84
CA ALA A 148 -12.55 0.06 -10.00
C ALA A 148 -13.07 -1.27 -10.59
N LEU A 149 -12.22 -2.31 -10.66
CA LEU A 149 -12.62 -3.64 -11.11
C LEU A 149 -13.63 -4.32 -10.16
N ILE A 150 -13.49 -4.12 -8.85
CA ILE A 150 -14.45 -4.64 -7.86
C ILE A 150 -15.81 -3.96 -8.02
N ILE A 151 -15.82 -2.62 -8.17
CA ILE A 151 -17.05 -1.84 -8.39
C ILE A 151 -17.73 -2.28 -9.69
N GLN A 152 -16.96 -2.45 -10.77
CA GLN A 152 -17.47 -2.93 -12.06
C GLN A 152 -18.10 -4.32 -11.93
N ARG A 153 -17.45 -5.24 -11.21
CA ARG A 153 -17.96 -6.60 -11.00
C ARG A 153 -19.26 -6.65 -10.21
N GLN A 154 -19.47 -5.72 -9.28
CA GLN A 154 -20.65 -5.66 -8.41
C GLN A 154 -21.78 -4.74 -8.92
N ARG A 155 -21.59 -4.09 -10.07
CA ARG A 155 -22.50 -3.08 -10.63
C ARG A 155 -22.81 -1.93 -9.65
N GLY A 156 -21.80 -1.44 -8.96
CA GLY A 156 -21.90 -0.20 -8.19
C GLY A 156 -21.24 -0.24 -6.82
N ILE A 157 -21.00 0.97 -6.29
CA ILE A 157 -20.29 1.21 -5.02
C ILE A 157 -21.08 0.66 -3.83
N LYS A 158 -22.42 0.82 -3.84
CA LYS A 158 -23.30 0.32 -2.77
C LYS A 158 -23.20 -1.20 -2.57
N ARG A 159 -22.76 -1.94 -3.61
CA ARG A 159 -22.61 -3.40 -3.59
C ARG A 159 -21.16 -3.83 -3.37
N PHE A 160 -20.28 -2.94 -2.94
CA PHE A 160 -18.86 -3.25 -2.79
C PHE A 160 -18.60 -4.41 -1.81
N PHE A 161 -19.41 -4.56 -0.76
CA PHE A 161 -19.26 -5.60 0.27
C PHE A 161 -20.23 -6.79 0.15
N THR A 162 -20.96 -6.91 -0.95
CA THR A 162 -21.85 -8.07 -1.18
C THR A 162 -21.06 -9.38 -1.30
N LYS A 163 -21.74 -10.49 -1.01
CA LYS A 163 -21.17 -11.85 -1.05
C LYS A 163 -20.61 -12.16 -2.44
N ILE A 164 -19.36 -12.64 -2.47
CA ILE A 164 -18.71 -13.09 -3.70
C ILE A 164 -18.98 -14.59 -3.85
N VAL A 165 -19.46 -15.01 -5.03
CA VAL A 165 -19.59 -16.43 -5.36
C VAL A 165 -18.22 -17.03 -5.67
N ARG A 166 -17.91 -18.18 -5.07
CA ARG A 166 -16.64 -18.88 -5.27
C ARG A 166 -16.69 -19.71 -6.55
N GLU A 167 -16.28 -19.10 -7.67
CA GLU A 167 -16.16 -19.78 -8.97
C GLU A 167 -14.78 -20.41 -9.18
N ASN A 168 -13.72 -19.73 -8.75
CA ASN A 168 -12.34 -20.17 -8.90
C ASN A 168 -11.49 -19.73 -7.71
N PHE A 169 -10.59 -20.60 -7.23
CA PHE A 169 -9.73 -20.32 -6.07
C PHE A 169 -8.97 -18.99 -6.20
N PHE A 170 -8.13 -18.84 -7.24
CA PHE A 170 -7.29 -17.63 -7.40
C PHE A 170 -8.14 -16.37 -7.54
N GLN A 171 -9.15 -16.39 -8.40
CA GLN A 171 -10.02 -15.22 -8.60
C GLN A 171 -10.84 -14.86 -7.35
N TYR A 172 -11.30 -15.86 -6.60
CA TYR A 172 -12.08 -15.65 -5.39
C TYR A 172 -11.22 -15.01 -4.30
N TYR A 173 -10.05 -15.60 -4.00
CA TYR A 173 -9.17 -15.08 -2.95
C TYR A 173 -8.50 -13.76 -3.35
N HIS A 174 -8.19 -13.55 -4.62
CA HIS A 174 -7.68 -12.26 -5.12
C HIS A 174 -8.66 -11.12 -4.81
N VAL A 175 -9.97 -11.31 -5.05
CA VAL A 175 -10.97 -10.28 -4.72
C VAL A 175 -11.28 -10.24 -3.23
N LYS A 176 -11.40 -11.39 -2.55
CA LYS A 176 -11.74 -11.43 -1.11
C LYS A 176 -10.66 -10.76 -0.26
N LEU A 177 -9.40 -11.15 -0.45
CA LEU A 177 -8.27 -10.53 0.25
C LEU A 177 -8.04 -9.09 -0.23
N GLY A 178 -8.33 -8.81 -1.50
CA GLY A 178 -8.37 -7.45 -2.06
C GLY A 178 -9.24 -6.49 -1.27
N ARG A 179 -10.41 -6.95 -0.81
CA ARG A 179 -11.31 -6.15 0.04
C ARG A 179 -10.84 -6.08 1.48
N LEU A 180 -10.42 -7.22 2.04
CA LEU A 180 -10.03 -7.33 3.45
C LEU A 180 -8.82 -6.45 3.78
N LEU A 181 -7.81 -6.49 2.92
CA LEU A 181 -6.54 -5.78 3.12
C LEU A 181 -6.43 -4.52 2.28
N LEU A 182 -7.55 -3.99 1.78
CA LEU A 182 -7.56 -2.79 0.94
C LEU A 182 -6.96 -1.59 1.67
N ILE A 183 -7.40 -1.33 2.90
CA ILE A 183 -6.98 -0.16 3.67
C ILE A 183 -5.48 -0.21 3.97
N PRO A 184 -4.92 -1.31 4.54
CA PRO A 184 -3.48 -1.41 4.76
C PRO A 184 -2.64 -1.27 3.47
N VAL A 185 -3.03 -1.92 2.37
CA VAL A 185 -2.29 -1.85 1.10
C VAL A 185 -2.35 -0.44 0.51
N LEU A 186 -3.51 0.22 0.59
CA LEU A 186 -3.66 1.60 0.14
C LEU A 186 -2.80 2.55 0.98
N LEU A 187 -2.76 2.37 2.31
CA LEU A 187 -1.91 3.17 3.19
C LEU A 187 -0.43 2.97 2.86
N ILE A 188 0.06 1.73 2.71
CA ILE A 188 1.45 1.46 2.30
C ILE A 188 1.79 2.19 0.99
N ALA A 189 0.91 2.13 0.00
CA ALA A 189 1.13 2.75 -1.30
C ALA A 189 1.12 4.28 -1.21
N LEU A 190 0.17 4.87 -0.48
CA LEU A 190 0.06 6.31 -0.28
C LEU A 190 1.26 6.87 0.49
N THR A 191 1.60 6.26 1.62
CA THR A 191 2.69 6.73 2.48
C THR A 191 4.04 6.54 1.82
N GLY A 192 4.27 5.40 1.16
CA GLY A 192 5.50 5.16 0.40
C GLY A 192 5.66 6.16 -0.76
N THR A 193 4.58 6.48 -1.46
CA THR A 193 4.59 7.53 -2.50
C THR A 193 4.90 8.89 -1.89
N TYR A 194 4.21 9.27 -0.82
CA TYR A 194 4.41 10.55 -0.14
C TYR A 194 5.85 10.74 0.34
N LEU A 195 6.43 9.74 1.01
CA LEU A 195 7.83 9.77 1.47
C LEU A 195 8.82 9.91 0.30
N SER A 196 8.50 9.31 -0.86
CA SER A 196 9.30 9.49 -2.07
C SER A 196 9.20 10.93 -2.60
N LEU A 197 8.02 11.54 -2.61
CA LEU A 197 7.83 12.93 -3.04
C LEU A 197 8.61 13.91 -2.15
N VAL A 198 8.63 13.67 -0.84
CA VAL A 198 9.46 14.44 0.12
C VAL A 198 10.94 14.23 -0.18
N ARG A 199 11.42 12.99 -0.35
CA ARG A 199 12.86 12.73 -0.64
C ARG A 199 13.35 13.44 -1.90
N PHE A 200 12.51 13.54 -2.93
CA PHE A 200 12.84 14.24 -4.18
C PHE A 200 12.52 15.75 -4.16
N LYS A 201 12.18 16.31 -2.99
CA LYS A 201 11.88 17.74 -2.79
C LYS A 201 10.75 18.26 -3.69
N ILE A 202 9.84 17.37 -4.11
CA ILE A 202 8.60 17.77 -4.79
C ILE A 202 7.67 18.41 -3.75
N ILE A 203 7.69 17.86 -2.53
CA ILE A 203 7.14 18.51 -1.33
C ILE A 203 8.34 19.16 -0.62
N PRO A 204 8.33 20.49 -0.38
CA PRO A 204 9.46 21.18 0.21
C PRO A 204 9.71 20.75 1.65
N ASP A 205 10.99 20.55 1.98
CA ASP A 205 11.44 20.39 3.35
C ASP A 205 11.34 21.75 4.06
N HIS A 206 10.45 21.87 5.05
CA HIS A 206 10.43 23.05 5.89
C HIS A 206 11.41 22.85 7.04
N LYS A 207 12.52 23.59 7.01
CA LYS A 207 13.32 23.79 8.21
C LYS A 207 12.59 24.78 9.10
N VAL A 208 12.34 24.37 10.35
CA VAL A 208 11.85 25.31 11.36
C VAL A 208 13.01 26.25 11.68
N SER A 209 12.87 27.51 11.28
CA SER A 209 13.81 28.56 11.65
C SER A 209 13.31 29.21 12.93
N GLN A 210 14.07 29.06 14.01
CA GLN A 210 13.83 29.81 15.23
C GLN A 210 14.32 31.24 15.03
N ASN A 211 13.55 32.23 15.47
CA ASN A 211 13.94 33.63 15.42
C ASN A 211 14.08 34.13 16.85
N ILE A 212 15.30 34.05 17.38
CA ILE A 212 15.61 34.41 18.76
C ILE A 212 16.14 35.83 18.77
N ASP A 213 15.52 36.66 19.60
CA ASP A 213 15.96 38.03 19.86
C ASP A 213 16.92 38.03 21.04
N PHE A 214 18.22 37.90 20.76
CA PHE A 214 19.26 37.79 21.78
C PHE A 214 19.31 39.01 22.72
N ASP A 215 18.90 40.19 22.23
CA ASP A 215 18.87 41.42 23.03
C ASP A 215 17.79 41.42 24.13
N LYS A 216 16.83 40.48 24.06
CA LYS A 216 15.74 40.34 25.04
C LYS A 216 15.96 39.23 26.06
N ILE A 217 17.09 38.56 26.01
CA ILE A 217 17.38 37.47 26.94
C ILE A 217 17.79 38.08 28.29
N GLU A 218 17.00 37.81 29.32
CA GLU A 218 17.25 38.29 30.69
C GLU A 218 17.91 37.19 31.55
N SER A 219 18.72 37.60 32.52
CA SER A 219 19.34 36.74 33.54
C SER A 219 18.52 36.64 34.83
N ASP A 220 17.51 37.49 35.00
CA ASP A 220 16.77 37.66 36.25
C ASP A 220 15.26 37.78 35.98
N PRO A 221 14.39 37.25 36.86
CA PRO A 221 14.73 36.50 38.06
C PRO A 221 15.14 35.06 37.73
N GLN A 222 16.20 34.57 38.38
CA GLN A 222 16.58 33.17 38.33
C GLN A 222 15.48 32.31 38.98
N LYS A 223 14.98 31.31 38.23
CA LYS A 223 13.98 30.35 38.72
C LYS A 223 14.58 28.95 38.75
N ASP A 224 14.08 28.10 39.65
CA ASP A 224 14.38 26.68 39.60
C ASP A 224 13.77 26.03 38.35
N LEU A 225 14.46 25.06 37.75
CA LEU A 225 13.97 24.33 36.55
C LEU A 225 12.59 23.68 36.77
N SER A 226 12.28 23.28 38.01
CA SER A 226 10.98 22.72 38.38
C SER A 226 9.84 23.74 38.40
N GLN A 227 10.16 25.04 38.32
CA GLN A 227 9.21 26.15 38.32
C GLN A 227 9.02 26.78 36.95
N PHE A 228 9.74 26.30 35.93
CA PHE A 228 9.61 26.82 34.57
C PHE A 228 8.19 26.58 34.05
N PRO A 229 7.45 27.64 33.64
CA PRO A 229 6.04 27.50 33.28
C PRO A 229 5.79 26.46 32.19
N ILE A 230 6.64 26.42 31.16
CA ILE A 230 6.53 25.46 30.06
C ILE A 230 6.88 24.04 30.50
N PHE A 231 7.83 23.86 31.43
CA PHE A 231 8.21 22.54 31.92
C PHE A 231 7.15 21.93 32.83
N LEU A 232 6.42 22.75 33.58
CA LEU A 232 5.31 22.33 34.44
C LEU A 232 4.10 21.85 33.65
N ASN A 233 3.83 22.47 32.50
CA ASN A 233 2.62 22.23 31.72
C ASN A 233 2.81 21.24 30.56
N THR A 234 4.05 20.83 30.27
CA THR A 234 4.35 19.92 29.15
C THR A 234 4.57 18.50 29.66
N PRO A 235 3.67 17.55 29.36
CA PRO A 235 3.86 16.14 29.67
C PRO A 235 4.92 15.52 28.74
N LEU A 236 5.68 14.55 29.24
CA LEU A 236 6.73 13.88 28.47
C LEU A 236 6.19 13.19 27.22
N SER A 237 4.94 12.72 27.24
CA SER A 237 4.31 12.09 26.07
C SER A 237 4.16 13.03 24.85
N GLN A 238 4.28 14.34 25.05
CA GLN A 238 4.25 15.34 23.97
C GLN A 238 5.65 15.69 23.45
N VAL A 239 6.69 15.33 24.20
CA VAL A 239 8.08 15.68 23.92
C VAL A 239 8.69 14.60 23.02
N ARG A 240 9.45 15.02 22.01
CA ARG A 240 10.25 14.12 21.17
C ARG A 240 11.73 14.22 21.53
N GLU A 241 12.21 15.45 21.71
CA GLU A 241 13.60 15.71 22.05
C GLU A 241 13.70 17.00 22.88
N ILE A 242 14.59 16.99 23.86
CA ILE A 242 15.00 18.15 24.64
C ILE A 242 16.51 18.28 24.45
N GLU A 243 16.93 19.37 23.83
CA GLU A 243 18.33 19.75 23.75
C GLU A 243 18.64 20.71 24.90
N PHE A 244 19.74 20.44 25.60
CA PHE A 244 20.19 21.25 26.72
C PHE A 244 21.09 22.38 26.24
N PRO A 245 21.16 23.49 26.99
CA PRO A 245 22.12 24.57 26.70
C PRO A 245 23.55 24.03 26.70
N PHE A 246 24.38 24.55 25.80
CA PHE A 246 25.77 24.11 25.64
C PHE A 246 26.67 24.58 26.79
N SER A 247 26.37 25.76 27.36
CA SER A 247 27.11 26.36 28.46
C SER A 247 26.17 27.00 29.49
N GLU A 248 26.75 27.55 30.56
CA GLU A 248 26.02 28.30 31.58
C GLU A 248 25.71 29.75 31.17
N ASP A 249 26.11 30.16 29.96
CA ASP A 249 25.89 31.52 29.47
C ASP A 249 24.40 31.80 29.27
N VAL A 250 23.94 32.98 29.69
CA VAL A 250 22.52 33.37 29.63
C VAL A 250 21.93 33.29 28.21
N GLU A 251 22.76 33.46 27.18
CA GLU A 251 22.37 33.37 25.77
C GLU A 251 22.07 31.94 25.29
N ASP A 252 22.57 30.93 26.01
CA ASP A 252 22.26 29.53 25.73
C ASP A 252 20.90 29.14 26.32
N TYR A 253 20.18 28.26 25.62
CA TYR A 253 18.79 27.94 25.93
C TYR A 253 18.50 26.45 25.79
N TYR A 254 17.38 26.03 26.38
CA TYR A 254 16.78 24.74 26.10
C TYR A 254 16.02 24.79 24.78
N THR A 255 16.14 23.74 23.96
CA THR A 255 15.28 23.54 22.79
C THR A 255 14.38 22.34 23.02
N LEU A 256 13.07 22.58 23.09
CA LEU A 256 12.03 21.57 23.20
C LEU A 256 11.43 21.28 21.83
N LYS A 257 11.72 20.10 21.28
CA LYS A 257 11.03 19.58 20.09
C LYS A 257 9.83 18.77 20.55
N LEU A 258 8.64 19.36 20.43
CA LEU A 258 7.38 18.74 20.80
C LEU A 258 6.76 18.00 19.60
N SER A 259 5.56 17.48 19.75
CA SER A 259 4.87 16.75 18.68
C SER A 259 4.30 17.65 17.59
N ASP A 260 4.01 18.91 17.90
CA ASP A 260 3.31 19.89 17.06
C ASP A 260 4.12 21.16 16.77
N ARG A 261 5.14 21.46 17.58
CA ARG A 261 5.95 22.67 17.49
C ARG A 261 7.33 22.49 18.10
N GLU A 262 8.16 23.49 17.89
CA GLU A 262 9.46 23.65 18.53
C GLU A 262 9.47 24.92 19.38
N VAL A 263 10.03 24.83 20.58
CA VAL A 263 10.00 25.88 21.59
C VAL A 263 11.39 26.06 22.18
N THR A 264 11.89 27.30 22.24
CA THR A 264 13.12 27.62 22.98
C THR A 264 12.83 28.32 24.28
N VAL A 265 13.56 27.94 25.32
CA VAL A 265 13.31 28.38 26.70
C VAL A 265 14.61 28.87 27.32
N ASN A 266 14.58 30.09 27.85
CA ASN A 266 15.71 30.67 28.58
C ASN A 266 16.11 29.74 29.75
N GLN A 267 17.40 29.43 29.85
CA GLN A 267 17.89 28.45 30.82
C GLN A 267 17.88 28.94 32.28
N ILE A 268 17.73 30.26 32.51
CA ILE A 268 17.79 30.91 33.83
C ILE A 268 16.39 31.33 34.30
N THR A 269 15.64 32.07 33.47
CA THR A 269 14.33 32.62 33.85
C THR A 269 13.16 31.69 33.54
N GLY A 270 13.37 30.73 32.62
CA GLY A 270 12.32 29.84 32.11
C GLY A 270 11.35 30.51 31.13
N ASP A 271 11.67 31.71 30.64
CA ASP A 271 10.83 32.43 29.69
C ASP A 271 10.92 31.85 28.28
N LEU A 272 9.82 32.00 27.54
CA LEU A 272 9.71 31.54 26.15
C LEU A 272 10.45 32.51 25.23
N LEU A 273 11.53 32.06 24.58
CA LEU A 273 12.35 32.88 23.70
C LEU A 273 11.83 32.87 22.25
N SER A 274 11.44 31.69 21.76
CA SER A 274 10.85 31.51 20.42
C SER A 274 9.91 30.31 20.43
N GLU A 275 8.86 30.39 19.61
CA GLU A 275 7.95 29.29 19.34
C GLU A 275 7.73 29.19 17.83
N ALA A 276 7.86 27.99 17.29
CA ALA A 276 7.66 27.74 15.87
C ALA A 276 6.84 26.47 15.65
N VAL A 277 5.62 26.66 15.14
CA VAL A 277 4.66 25.58 14.88
C VAL A 277 5.07 24.79 13.64
N TYR A 278 5.00 23.45 13.70
CA TYR A 278 5.33 22.63 12.55
C TYR A 278 4.30 22.80 11.42
N PRO A 279 4.75 23.04 10.18
CA PRO A 279 3.85 23.07 9.05
C PRO A 279 3.25 21.67 8.79
N SER A 280 2.08 21.65 8.15
CA SER A 280 1.35 20.41 7.88
C SER A 280 2.16 19.37 7.09
N SER A 281 3.10 19.80 6.25
CA SER A 281 4.02 18.94 5.50
C SER A 281 4.95 18.12 6.40
N VAL A 282 5.44 18.70 7.50
CA VAL A 282 6.26 18.00 8.51
C VAL A 282 5.42 16.99 9.26
N LEU A 283 4.24 17.39 9.75
CA LEU A 283 3.30 16.49 10.44
C LEU A 283 2.88 15.30 9.55
N MET A 284 2.62 15.55 8.27
CA MET A 284 2.27 14.50 7.31
C MET A 284 3.46 13.60 6.97
N THR A 285 4.69 14.12 7.00
CA THR A 285 5.91 13.31 6.81
C THR A 285 6.11 12.35 7.96
N GLU A 286 5.97 12.81 9.20
CA GLU A 286 6.05 11.96 10.39
C GLU A 286 4.92 10.93 10.43
N LEU A 287 3.67 11.35 10.19
CA LEU A 287 2.53 10.44 10.10
C LEU A 287 2.73 9.38 9.01
N SER A 288 3.24 9.79 7.85
CA SER A 288 3.53 8.88 6.74
C SER A 288 4.63 7.89 7.11
N LEU A 289 5.68 8.34 7.81
CA LEU A 289 6.76 7.49 8.29
C LEU A 289 6.27 6.47 9.33
N ASP A 290 5.44 6.89 10.27
CA ASP A 290 4.83 6.01 11.29
C ASP A 290 3.92 4.96 10.66
N LEU A 291 3.04 5.40 9.75
CA LEU A 291 2.11 4.51 9.06
C LEU A 291 2.80 3.56 8.08
N HIS A 292 3.93 3.95 7.47
CA HIS A 292 4.66 3.11 6.53
C HIS A 292 5.57 2.09 7.22
N THR A 293 6.23 2.48 8.32
CA THR A 293 7.20 1.64 9.01
C THR A 293 6.60 0.81 10.14
N GLY A 294 5.47 1.24 10.69
CA GLY A 294 4.89 0.63 11.89
C GLY A 294 5.67 0.93 13.17
N ARG A 295 6.63 1.86 13.16
CA ARG A 295 7.48 2.14 14.32
C ARG A 295 6.72 2.63 15.56
N ALA A 296 5.55 3.25 15.37
CA ALA A 296 4.71 3.73 16.47
C ALA A 296 3.82 2.63 17.10
N SER A 297 3.63 1.49 16.43
CA SER A 297 2.73 0.44 16.92
C SER A 297 3.09 -0.94 16.38
N ALA A 298 3.49 -1.83 17.28
CA ALA A 298 3.78 -3.23 16.95
C ALA A 298 2.57 -3.95 16.32
N THR A 299 1.34 -3.65 16.77
CA THR A 299 0.13 -4.25 16.17
C THR A 299 -0.06 -3.75 14.73
N TRP A 300 0.20 -2.47 14.48
CA TRP A 300 0.19 -1.92 13.12
C TRP A 300 1.29 -2.54 12.26
N ALA A 301 2.50 -2.72 12.79
CA ALA A 301 3.60 -3.38 12.10
C ALA A 301 3.21 -4.81 11.65
N ILE A 302 2.53 -5.58 12.50
CA ILE A 302 2.00 -6.91 12.12
C ILE A 302 0.98 -6.81 10.97
N VAL A 303 0.10 -5.81 11.01
CA VAL A 303 -0.85 -5.55 9.91
C VAL A 303 -0.12 -5.23 8.60
N LEU A 304 0.95 -4.43 8.65
CA LEU A 304 1.79 -4.11 7.49
C LEU A 304 2.52 -5.36 6.95
N ALA A 305 2.99 -6.25 7.82
CA ALA A 305 3.60 -7.52 7.42
C ALA A 305 2.60 -8.42 6.67
N LEU A 306 1.37 -8.55 7.20
CA LEU A 306 0.29 -9.31 6.56
C LEU A 306 -0.13 -8.68 5.21
N ALA A 307 -0.21 -7.35 5.15
CA ALA A 307 -0.51 -6.64 3.92
C ALA A 307 0.58 -6.86 2.86
N SER A 308 1.84 -6.79 3.24
CA SER A 308 3.00 -7.04 2.37
C SER A 308 3.04 -8.49 1.86
N ALA A 309 2.79 -9.47 2.73
CA ALA A 309 2.64 -10.87 2.34
C ALA A 309 1.48 -11.07 1.34
N ASN A 310 0.38 -10.34 1.53
CA ASN A 310 -0.75 -10.41 0.63
C ASN A 310 -0.49 -9.76 -0.74
N ILE A 311 0.40 -8.75 -0.83
CA ILE A 311 0.86 -8.23 -2.13
C ILE A 311 1.55 -9.33 -2.94
N LEU A 312 2.40 -10.16 -2.31
CA LEU A 312 3.02 -11.32 -2.97
C LEU A 312 1.96 -12.30 -3.49
N PHE A 313 0.92 -12.55 -2.69
CA PHE A 313 -0.22 -13.37 -3.14
C PHE A 313 -0.97 -12.72 -4.31
N PHE A 314 -1.17 -11.41 -4.34
CA PHE A 314 -1.80 -10.72 -5.47
C PHE A 314 -1.00 -10.83 -6.75
N ILE A 315 0.32 -10.72 -6.67
CA ILE A 315 1.21 -10.93 -7.81
C ILE A 315 1.02 -12.36 -8.33
N TYR A 316 1.17 -13.37 -7.47
CA TYR A 316 1.02 -14.76 -7.85
C TYR A 316 -0.36 -15.08 -8.44
N SER A 317 -1.43 -14.71 -7.73
CA SER A 317 -2.81 -14.96 -8.17
C SER A 317 -3.16 -14.18 -9.45
N GLY A 318 -2.63 -12.97 -9.65
CA GLY A 318 -2.78 -12.18 -10.88
C GLY A 318 -2.17 -12.87 -12.10
N PHE A 319 -0.94 -13.41 -11.96
CA PHE A 319 -0.32 -14.24 -13.00
C PHE A 319 -1.12 -15.54 -13.24
N ALA A 320 -1.53 -16.24 -12.19
CA ALA A 320 -2.32 -17.46 -12.32
C ALA A 320 -3.64 -17.24 -13.07
N ILE A 321 -4.36 -16.15 -12.78
CA ILE A 321 -5.57 -15.74 -13.50
C ILE A 321 -5.26 -15.44 -14.97
N THR A 322 -4.17 -14.72 -15.23
CA THR A 322 -3.77 -14.31 -16.59
C THR A 322 -3.38 -15.52 -17.44
N LEU A 323 -2.54 -16.41 -16.92
CA LEU A 323 -2.13 -17.64 -17.59
C LEU A 323 -3.33 -18.55 -17.87
N LYS A 324 -4.24 -18.68 -16.90
CA LYS A 324 -5.49 -19.43 -17.10
C LYS A 324 -6.37 -18.82 -18.20
N ARG A 325 -6.45 -17.50 -18.30
CA ARG A 325 -7.21 -16.81 -19.36
C ARG A 325 -6.60 -17.02 -20.75
N LEU A 326 -5.28 -17.11 -20.83
CA LEU A 326 -4.56 -17.40 -22.08
C LEU A 326 -4.67 -18.88 -22.47
N SER A 327 -4.79 -19.78 -21.48
CA SER A 327 -4.96 -21.21 -21.70
C SER A 327 -6.26 -21.53 -22.45
N GLY A 328 -6.20 -22.45 -23.41
CA GLY A 328 -7.36 -22.93 -24.16
C GLY A 328 -7.67 -22.18 -25.46
N ARG A 329 -6.98 -21.08 -25.76
CA ARG A 329 -7.05 -20.46 -27.09
C ARG A 329 -6.58 -21.44 -28.16
N THR A 330 -7.26 -21.42 -29.30
CA THR A 330 -7.03 -22.35 -30.40
C THR A 330 -6.51 -21.59 -31.61
N LYS A 331 -5.46 -22.11 -32.25
CA LYS A 331 -4.97 -21.59 -33.53
C LYS A 331 -5.80 -22.23 -34.65
N ASN A 332 -6.43 -21.39 -35.48
CA ASN A 332 -7.24 -21.87 -36.59
C ASN A 332 -6.38 -22.50 -37.67
N LYS A 333 -6.81 -23.66 -38.16
CA LYS A 333 -6.15 -24.40 -39.27
C LYS A 333 -6.56 -23.85 -40.64
N TYR A 334 -7.80 -23.37 -40.75
CA TYR A 334 -8.41 -22.88 -41.99
C TYR A 334 -8.77 -21.39 -41.86
N LYS A 335 -8.94 -20.70 -42.98
CA LYS A 335 -9.42 -19.31 -43.02
C LYS A 335 -10.94 -19.25 -42.76
N LYS A 336 -11.43 -18.10 -42.29
CA LYS A 336 -12.83 -17.93 -41.87
C LYS A 336 -13.82 -18.25 -43.00
N ASP A 337 -13.52 -17.82 -44.22
CA ASP A 337 -14.40 -17.92 -45.40
C ASP A 337 -14.34 -19.30 -46.07
N GLU A 338 -13.48 -20.20 -45.60
CA GLU A 338 -13.39 -21.59 -46.07
C GLU A 338 -14.14 -22.57 -45.17
N CYS A 339 -14.67 -22.10 -44.04
CA CYS A 339 -15.20 -22.94 -42.97
C CYS A 339 -16.72 -23.02 -43.00
N LYS A 340 -17.24 -24.26 -42.92
CA LYS A 340 -18.68 -24.53 -42.80
C LYS A 340 -19.21 -24.30 -41.39
N TYR A 341 -18.36 -24.57 -40.39
CA TYR A 341 -18.71 -24.46 -38.98
C TYR A 341 -17.93 -23.34 -38.30
N ILE A 342 -18.65 -22.36 -37.77
CA ILE A 342 -18.04 -21.23 -37.06
C ILE A 342 -18.33 -21.36 -35.57
N ILE A 343 -17.32 -21.17 -34.72
CA ILE A 343 -17.44 -21.22 -33.26
C ILE A 343 -17.12 -19.82 -32.73
N LEU A 344 -18.14 -19.14 -32.21
CA LEU A 344 -18.02 -17.84 -31.56
C LEU A 344 -17.93 -18.03 -30.05
N VAL A 345 -16.90 -17.44 -29.43
CA VAL A 345 -16.61 -17.66 -28.01
C VAL A 345 -16.72 -16.36 -27.21
N GLY A 346 -17.62 -16.35 -26.21
CA GLY A 346 -17.68 -15.36 -25.15
C GLY A 346 -17.10 -15.89 -23.85
N SER A 347 -15.98 -15.33 -23.40
CA SER A 347 -15.25 -15.86 -22.24
C SER A 347 -14.60 -14.75 -21.43
N GLU A 348 -14.87 -14.74 -20.13
CA GLU A 348 -14.26 -13.77 -19.22
C GLU A 348 -12.92 -14.28 -18.67
N ASN A 349 -12.94 -15.50 -18.10
CA ASN A 349 -11.82 -16.07 -17.33
C ASN A 349 -11.15 -17.25 -18.05
N GLY A 350 -11.45 -17.49 -19.33
CA GLY A 350 -10.84 -18.55 -20.13
C GLY A 350 -11.61 -19.87 -20.17
N THR A 351 -12.51 -20.14 -19.22
CA THR A 351 -13.18 -21.45 -19.09
C THR A 351 -13.95 -21.87 -20.35
N THR A 352 -14.68 -20.94 -20.98
CA THR A 352 -15.46 -21.21 -22.20
C THR A 352 -14.58 -21.69 -23.37
N TYR A 353 -13.33 -21.22 -23.45
CA TYR A 353 -12.41 -21.63 -24.52
C TYR A 353 -12.08 -23.13 -24.46
N LYS A 354 -12.12 -23.76 -23.27
CA LYS A 354 -11.89 -25.20 -23.15
C LYS A 354 -12.97 -26.01 -23.87
N PHE A 355 -14.23 -25.62 -23.72
CA PHE A 355 -15.36 -26.25 -24.40
C PHE A 355 -15.33 -25.95 -25.90
N ALA A 356 -15.03 -24.71 -26.29
CA ALA A 356 -14.87 -24.34 -27.70
C ALA A 356 -13.73 -25.13 -28.36
N LYS A 357 -12.60 -25.33 -27.66
CA LYS A 357 -11.49 -26.16 -28.13
C LYS A 357 -11.91 -27.62 -28.29
N ALA A 358 -12.67 -28.17 -27.35
CA ALA A 358 -13.16 -29.54 -27.46
C ALA A 358 -14.08 -29.72 -28.70
N LEU A 359 -15.01 -28.79 -28.91
CA LEU A 359 -15.88 -28.79 -30.09
C LEU A 359 -15.08 -28.65 -31.40
N TYR A 360 -14.13 -27.71 -31.43
CA TYR A 360 -13.25 -27.50 -32.58
C TYR A 360 -12.45 -28.76 -32.92
N GLN A 361 -11.86 -29.42 -31.92
CA GLN A 361 -11.10 -30.66 -32.15
C GLN A 361 -11.99 -31.81 -32.63
N ALA A 362 -13.22 -31.91 -32.11
CA ALA A 362 -14.18 -32.91 -32.57
C ALA A 362 -14.57 -32.69 -34.05
N LEU A 363 -14.85 -31.45 -34.43
CA LEU A 363 -15.16 -31.10 -35.83
C LEU A 363 -13.98 -31.40 -36.77
N LEU A 364 -12.76 -31.00 -36.38
CA LEU A 364 -11.56 -31.30 -37.16
C LEU A 364 -11.32 -32.80 -37.31
N LYS A 365 -11.52 -33.58 -36.24
CA LYS A 365 -11.34 -35.05 -36.27
C LYS A 365 -12.33 -35.71 -37.24
N ASN A 366 -13.52 -35.14 -37.41
CA ASN A 366 -14.52 -35.57 -38.37
C ASN A 366 -14.33 -34.98 -39.78
N GLY A 367 -13.15 -34.42 -40.08
CA GLY A 367 -12.82 -33.86 -41.39
C GLY A 367 -13.50 -32.54 -41.73
N GLN A 368 -14.18 -31.90 -40.78
CA GLN A 368 -14.93 -30.66 -41.02
C GLN A 368 -14.01 -29.43 -40.93
N LYS A 369 -14.17 -28.49 -41.87
CA LYS A 369 -13.50 -27.18 -41.81
C LYS A 369 -14.24 -26.27 -40.84
N CYS A 370 -13.57 -25.90 -39.75
CA CYS A 370 -14.13 -25.04 -38.72
C CYS A 370 -13.19 -23.90 -38.33
N PHE A 371 -13.78 -22.81 -37.83
CA PHE A 371 -13.09 -21.60 -37.42
C PHE A 371 -13.58 -21.12 -36.06
N VAL A 372 -12.66 -20.82 -35.13
CA VAL A 372 -12.97 -20.27 -33.80
C VAL A 372 -12.58 -18.80 -33.74
N THR A 373 -13.50 -17.95 -33.28
CA THR A 373 -13.20 -16.53 -33.01
C THR A 373 -13.96 -16.00 -31.79
N GLU A 374 -13.61 -14.79 -31.35
CA GLU A 374 -14.30 -14.08 -30.27
C GLU A 374 -15.60 -13.46 -30.78
N LEU A 375 -16.61 -13.34 -29.91
CA LEU A 375 -17.90 -12.71 -30.27
C LEU A 375 -17.73 -11.28 -30.79
N ASN A 376 -16.86 -10.46 -30.18
CA ASN A 376 -16.58 -9.10 -30.68
C ASN A 376 -15.91 -9.06 -32.06
N ASN A 377 -15.38 -10.18 -32.56
CA ASN A 377 -14.77 -10.28 -33.88
C ASN A 377 -15.72 -10.93 -34.90
N TYR A 378 -17.02 -10.94 -34.61
CA TYR A 378 -18.04 -11.39 -35.56
C TYR A 378 -17.96 -10.58 -36.86
N THR A 379 -18.15 -11.28 -37.98
CA THR A 379 -18.06 -10.75 -39.34
C THR A 379 -18.85 -11.67 -40.27
N THR A 380 -18.83 -11.42 -41.58
CA THR A 380 -19.40 -12.34 -42.57
C THR A 380 -18.53 -13.59 -42.73
N PHE A 381 -19.16 -14.71 -43.03
CA PHE A 381 -18.52 -16.00 -43.24
C PHE A 381 -19.09 -16.67 -44.49
N ASP A 382 -18.36 -16.61 -45.61
CA ASP A 382 -18.91 -16.91 -46.94
C ASP A 382 -19.45 -18.35 -47.12
N LYS A 383 -18.88 -19.31 -46.39
CA LYS A 383 -19.26 -20.74 -46.46
C LYS A 383 -19.93 -21.27 -45.20
N ALA A 384 -20.31 -20.39 -44.27
CA ALA A 384 -20.91 -20.83 -43.02
C ALA A 384 -22.28 -21.48 -43.27
N GLU A 385 -22.45 -22.69 -42.76
CA GLU A 385 -23.72 -23.43 -42.70
C GLU A 385 -24.26 -23.44 -41.26
N GLN A 386 -23.36 -23.45 -40.27
CA GLN A 386 -23.69 -23.50 -38.85
C GLN A 386 -22.77 -22.60 -38.00
N ILE A 387 -23.37 -21.79 -37.12
CA ILE A 387 -22.67 -20.97 -36.11
C ILE A 387 -22.98 -21.51 -34.71
N PHE A 388 -21.95 -21.97 -34.01
CA PHE A 388 -22.01 -22.31 -32.59
C PHE A 388 -21.58 -21.13 -31.74
N ILE A 389 -22.49 -20.60 -30.92
CA ILE A 389 -22.17 -19.57 -29.94
C ILE A 389 -21.99 -20.21 -28.57
N LEU A 390 -20.77 -20.17 -28.04
CA LEU A 390 -20.45 -20.61 -26.70
C LEU A 390 -20.13 -19.37 -25.87
N THR A 391 -21.02 -18.96 -24.97
CA THR A 391 -20.83 -17.72 -24.21
C THR A 391 -21.07 -17.87 -22.73
N ALA A 392 -20.13 -17.34 -21.93
CA ALA A 392 -20.34 -17.15 -20.51
C ALA A 392 -21.19 -15.91 -20.24
N THR A 393 -21.77 -15.85 -19.03
CA THR A 393 -22.34 -14.64 -18.44
C THR A 393 -21.43 -14.17 -17.30
N TYR A 394 -21.18 -12.86 -17.20
CA TYR A 394 -20.29 -12.29 -16.19
C TYR A 394 -21.03 -11.32 -15.26
N GLY A 395 -20.52 -11.14 -14.03
CA GLY A 395 -21.10 -10.23 -13.06
C GLY A 395 -22.55 -10.58 -12.75
N LEU A 396 -23.45 -9.62 -12.96
CA LEU A 396 -24.90 -9.78 -12.75
C LEU A 396 -25.65 -9.85 -14.08
N GLY A 397 -25.26 -10.77 -14.97
CA GLY A 397 -25.92 -10.89 -16.27
C GLY A 397 -25.25 -10.15 -17.43
N ASP A 398 -24.05 -9.60 -17.23
CA ASP A 398 -23.31 -8.86 -18.26
C ASP A 398 -22.63 -9.77 -19.30
N PRO A 399 -22.42 -9.28 -20.53
CA PRO A 399 -21.53 -9.93 -21.49
C PRO A 399 -20.09 -10.02 -20.95
N PRO A 400 -19.36 -11.10 -21.29
CA PRO A 400 -17.92 -11.12 -21.15
C PRO A 400 -17.26 -9.97 -21.91
N ALA A 401 -16.06 -9.56 -21.49
CA ALA A 401 -15.32 -8.45 -22.08
C ALA A 401 -15.16 -8.58 -23.61
N ASN A 402 -14.88 -9.80 -24.09
CA ASN A 402 -14.74 -10.12 -25.50
C ASN A 402 -16.08 -10.29 -26.26
N SER A 403 -17.21 -9.92 -25.64
CA SER A 403 -18.57 -10.04 -26.19
C SER A 403 -19.40 -8.76 -26.09
N LYS A 404 -18.89 -7.71 -25.43
CA LYS A 404 -19.61 -6.44 -25.19
C LYS A 404 -20.16 -5.74 -26.44
N LYS A 405 -19.50 -5.91 -27.59
CA LYS A 405 -19.88 -5.27 -28.86
C LYS A 405 -20.72 -6.17 -29.73
N PHE A 406 -20.84 -7.46 -29.39
CA PHE A 406 -21.38 -8.47 -30.27
C PHE A 406 -22.79 -8.18 -30.77
N LEU A 407 -23.73 -7.84 -29.88
CA LEU A 407 -25.12 -7.57 -30.27
C LEU A 407 -25.21 -6.41 -31.28
N GLN A 408 -24.39 -5.36 -31.10
CA GLN A 408 -24.32 -4.24 -32.03
C GLN A 408 -23.69 -4.61 -33.37
N VAL A 409 -22.64 -5.44 -33.36
CA VAL A 409 -21.97 -5.89 -34.59
C VAL A 409 -22.86 -6.85 -35.37
N LEU A 410 -23.57 -7.75 -34.67
CA LEU A 410 -24.53 -8.69 -35.27
C LEU A 410 -25.61 -7.96 -36.07
N GLN A 411 -26.24 -6.93 -35.48
CA GLN A 411 -27.25 -6.11 -36.15
C GLN A 411 -26.72 -5.39 -37.41
N LYS A 412 -25.44 -5.02 -37.42
CA LYS A 412 -24.79 -4.29 -38.53
C LYS A 412 -24.20 -5.20 -39.61
N THR A 413 -24.12 -6.51 -39.37
CA THR A 413 -23.38 -7.42 -40.24
C THR A 413 -24.18 -8.70 -40.48
N PRO A 414 -25.28 -8.63 -41.25
CA PRO A 414 -26.04 -9.82 -41.63
C PRO A 414 -25.19 -10.76 -42.50
N GLN A 415 -25.42 -12.06 -42.39
CA GLN A 415 -24.82 -13.05 -43.30
C GLN A 415 -25.49 -12.97 -44.68
N ALA A 416 -24.74 -13.26 -45.73
CA ALA A 416 -25.25 -13.21 -47.10
C ALA A 416 -26.17 -14.39 -47.45
N GLN A 417 -26.11 -15.46 -46.66
CA GLN A 417 -26.86 -16.70 -46.84
C GLN A 417 -27.56 -17.11 -45.53
N PRO A 418 -28.61 -17.96 -45.59
CA PRO A 418 -29.19 -18.56 -44.39
C PRO A 418 -28.15 -19.41 -43.66
N VAL A 419 -27.99 -19.18 -42.35
CA VAL A 419 -27.05 -19.91 -41.49
C VAL A 419 -27.77 -20.41 -40.25
N HIS A 420 -27.65 -21.70 -39.95
CA HIS A 420 -28.19 -22.26 -38.72
C HIS A 420 -27.33 -21.83 -37.53
N PHE A 421 -27.92 -21.74 -36.34
CA PHE A 421 -27.17 -21.39 -35.15
C PHE A 421 -27.58 -22.20 -33.92
N SER A 422 -26.66 -22.28 -32.96
CA SER A 422 -26.91 -22.89 -31.66
C SER A 422 -26.20 -22.11 -30.58
N VAL A 423 -26.87 -21.86 -29.46
CA VAL A 423 -26.30 -21.11 -28.33
C VAL A 423 -26.14 -22.03 -27.13
N LEU A 424 -24.90 -22.12 -26.61
CA LEU A 424 -24.57 -22.78 -25.35
C LEU A 424 -24.13 -21.72 -24.34
N GLY A 425 -24.97 -21.50 -23.33
CA GLY A 425 -24.73 -20.56 -22.24
C GLY A 425 -24.00 -21.20 -21.06
N PHE A 426 -22.97 -20.52 -20.55
CA PHE A 426 -22.29 -20.89 -19.30
C PHE A 426 -22.61 -19.86 -18.21
N GLY A 427 -23.23 -20.32 -17.12
CA GLY A 427 -23.62 -19.48 -16.00
C GLY A 427 -23.63 -20.26 -14.69
N SER A 428 -23.96 -19.58 -13.59
CA SER A 428 -24.07 -20.19 -12.27
C SER A 428 -25.42 -19.83 -11.65
N LYS A 429 -26.13 -20.85 -11.13
CA LYS A 429 -27.41 -20.70 -10.42
C LYS A 429 -27.28 -19.91 -9.11
N SER A 430 -26.05 -19.61 -8.69
CA SER A 430 -25.76 -18.75 -7.53
C SER A 430 -25.99 -17.27 -7.80
N TYR A 431 -26.25 -16.87 -9.06
CA TYR A 431 -26.59 -15.50 -9.44
C TYR A 431 -28.05 -15.42 -9.92
N PRO A 432 -28.75 -14.30 -9.67
CA PRO A 432 -30.14 -14.14 -10.09
C PRO A 432 -30.29 -14.20 -11.62
N ASP A 433 -29.36 -13.60 -12.35
CA ASP A 433 -29.37 -13.50 -13.81
C ASP A 433 -28.69 -14.70 -14.48
N PHE A 434 -29.14 -15.92 -14.17
CA PHE A 434 -28.55 -17.16 -14.68
C PHE A 434 -28.56 -17.21 -16.21
N CYS A 435 -27.36 -17.30 -16.82
CA CYS A 435 -27.16 -17.35 -18.27
C CYS A 435 -27.77 -16.18 -19.06
N LYS A 436 -28.08 -15.03 -18.42
CA LYS A 436 -28.79 -13.91 -19.04
C LYS A 436 -28.23 -13.48 -20.39
N PHE A 437 -26.93 -13.29 -20.50
CA PHE A 437 -26.33 -12.86 -21.78
C PHE A 437 -26.48 -13.91 -22.89
N ALA A 438 -26.50 -15.20 -22.57
CA ALA A 438 -26.74 -16.24 -23.57
C ALA A 438 -28.17 -16.20 -24.10
N PHE A 439 -29.16 -15.91 -23.23
CA PHE A 439 -30.54 -15.69 -23.66
C PHE A 439 -30.66 -14.45 -24.55
N ASP A 440 -30.00 -13.35 -24.19
CA ASP A 440 -30.00 -12.14 -25.00
C ASP A 440 -29.40 -12.41 -26.39
N VAL A 441 -28.31 -13.17 -26.46
CA VAL A 441 -27.71 -13.59 -27.75
C VAL A 441 -28.66 -14.46 -28.57
N HIS A 442 -29.32 -15.45 -27.96
CA HIS A 442 -30.28 -16.29 -28.66
C HIS A 442 -31.41 -15.46 -29.28
N GLN A 443 -31.99 -14.53 -28.51
CA GLN A 443 -33.06 -13.66 -28.96
C GLN A 443 -32.66 -12.74 -30.13
N HIS A 444 -31.40 -12.31 -30.22
CA HIS A 444 -30.92 -11.46 -31.32
C HIS A 444 -30.49 -12.25 -32.57
N MET A 445 -30.26 -13.56 -32.44
CA MET A 445 -29.88 -14.44 -33.55
C MET A 445 -31.11 -15.10 -34.20
N SER A 446 -32.18 -15.30 -33.44
CA SER A 446 -33.52 -15.67 -33.91
C SER A 446 -34.15 -14.54 -34.70
#